data_AF-A0A8T0ADS6-F1
#
_entry.id   AF-A0A8T0ADS6-F1
#
_cell.length_a   1.000
_cell.length_b   1.000
_cell.length_c   1.000
_cell.angle_alpha   90.00
_cell.angle_beta   90.00
_cell.angle_gamma   90.00
#
_symmetry.space_group_name_H-M   'P 1'
#
loop_
_entity.id
_entity.type
_entity.pdbx_description
1 polymer ?
#
loop_
_entity_poly.entity_id
_entity_poly.type
_entity_poly.pdbx_seq_one_letter_code
_entity_poly.pdbx_strand_id
1 'polypeptide(L)'
;MVQESIRRKRLAKQDWDQQRDEKSRQEYKEMWQQVKRDVAKAKKKEYEELYEKMDTMEGEKDLYQLVRQTDRAGKDVMQVRGIKDGDGNVLTSEEYSEQLLNEKNERERKL
;
A
#
# COMPACT_ATOMS: atom_id res chain seq x y z
N MET A 1 -25.44 10.56 6.79
CA MET A 1 -25.43 10.19 8.24
C MET A 1 -24.22 10.75 8.97
N VAL A 2 -22.98 10.38 8.60
CA VAL A 2 -21.76 10.83 9.31
C VAL A 2 -21.57 12.35 9.34
N GLN A 3 -21.77 13.04 8.21
CA GLN A 3 -21.62 14.51 8.14
C GLN A 3 -22.61 15.25 9.05
N GLU A 4 -23.85 14.78 9.11
CA GLU A 4 -24.89 15.36 9.95
C GLU A 4 -24.60 15.13 11.44
N SER A 5 -24.14 13.94 11.84
CA SER A 5 -23.75 13.69 13.23
C SER A 5 -22.51 14.49 13.63
N ILE A 6 -21.55 14.70 12.73
CA ILE A 6 -20.40 15.58 12.96
C ILE A 6 -20.86 17.03 13.18
N ARG A 7 -21.82 17.52 12.39
CA ARG A 7 -22.40 18.87 12.55
C ARG A 7 -23.07 19.02 13.91
N ARG A 8 -23.92 18.08 14.32
CA ARG A 8 -24.58 18.08 15.63
C ARG A 8 -23.59 18.05 16.79
N LYS A 9 -22.55 17.21 16.70
CA LYS A 9 -21.46 17.17 17.69
C LYS A 9 -20.71 18.50 17.80
N ARG A 10 -20.53 19.23 16.70
CA ARG A 10 -19.92 20.57 16.72
C ARG A 10 -20.81 21.60 17.43
N LEU A 11 -22.11 21.59 17.17
CA LEU A 11 -23.08 22.46 17.86
C LEU A 11 -23.08 22.16 19.37
N ALA A 12 -23.20 20.89 19.76
CA ALA A 12 -23.14 20.50 21.18
C ALA A 12 -21.81 20.88 21.86
N LYS A 13 -20.70 20.90 21.10
CA LYS A 13 -19.41 21.38 21.62
C LYS A 13 -19.43 22.89 21.87
N GLN A 14 -19.99 23.66 20.93
CA GLN A 14 -20.15 25.10 21.07
C GLN A 14 -21.04 25.45 22.26
N ASP A 15 -22.16 24.74 22.43
CA ASP A 15 -23.08 24.93 23.55
C ASP A 15 -22.38 24.63 24.88
N TRP A 16 -21.61 23.54 24.97
CA TRP A 16 -20.81 23.24 26.16
C TRP A 16 -19.73 24.28 26.46
N ASP A 17 -19.08 24.81 25.43
CA ASP A 17 -18.05 25.85 25.61
C ASP A 17 -18.65 27.16 26.16
N GLN A 18 -19.91 27.46 25.81
CA GLN A 18 -20.65 28.62 26.32
C GLN A 18 -21.23 28.40 27.71
N GLN A 19 -21.95 27.29 27.93
CA GLN A 19 -22.73 27.06 29.15
C GLN A 19 -21.86 26.55 30.31
N ARG A 20 -20.81 25.76 30.01
CA ARG A 20 -19.89 25.15 31.01
C ARG A 20 -20.59 24.34 32.11
N ASP A 21 -21.81 23.89 31.86
CA ASP A 21 -22.55 23.03 32.78
C ASP A 21 -22.29 21.54 32.49
N GLU A 22 -22.63 20.66 33.44
CA GLU A 22 -22.42 19.21 33.27
C GLU A 22 -23.42 18.61 32.27
N LYS A 23 -24.58 19.25 32.08
CA LYS A 23 -25.59 18.79 31.13
C LYS A 23 -25.12 18.93 29.68
N SER A 24 -24.67 20.12 29.26
CA SER A 24 -24.12 20.33 27.91
C SER A 24 -22.86 19.49 27.68
N ARG A 25 -22.05 19.27 28.73
CA ARG A 25 -20.91 18.35 28.66
C ARG A 25 -21.34 16.92 28.34
N GLN A 26 -22.40 16.44 28.98
CA GLN A 26 -22.93 15.10 28.77
C GLN A 26 -23.53 14.96 27.38
N GLU A 27 -24.30 15.95 26.93
CA GLU A 27 -24.85 16.00 25.56
C GLU A 27 -23.74 15.98 24.50
N TYR A 28 -22.66 16.75 24.69
CA TYR A 28 -21.49 16.69 23.82
C TYR A 28 -20.85 15.29 23.77
N LYS A 29 -20.69 14.63 24.92
CA LYS A 29 -20.13 13.26 24.97
C LYS A 29 -21.01 12.28 24.22
N GLU A 30 -22.33 12.36 24.38
CA GLU A 30 -23.29 11.49 23.70
C GLU A 30 -23.23 11.70 22.19
N MET A 31 -23.23 12.95 21.73
CA MET A 31 -23.08 13.26 20.30
C MET A 31 -21.74 12.77 19.75
N TRP A 32 -20.65 12.87 20.51
CA TRP A 32 -19.36 12.32 20.10
C TRP A 32 -19.35 10.79 19.98
N GLN A 33 -20.01 10.08 20.90
CA GLN A 33 -20.17 8.64 20.80
C GLN A 33 -21.03 8.26 19.60
N GLN A 34 -22.08 9.03 19.32
CA GLN A 34 -22.91 8.80 18.14
C GLN A 34 -22.10 8.97 16.85
N VAL A 35 -21.27 10.01 16.75
CA VAL A 35 -20.36 10.19 15.61
C VAL A 35 -19.44 8.98 15.44
N LYS A 36 -18.83 8.48 16.52
CA LYS A 36 -17.98 7.28 16.44
C LYS A 36 -18.73 6.07 15.90
N ARG A 37 -19.95 5.84 16.38
CA ARG A 37 -20.82 4.75 15.91
C ARG A 37 -21.16 4.89 14.43
N ASP A 38 -21.52 6.10 14.00
CA ASP A 38 -21.87 6.35 12.61
C ASP A 38 -20.67 6.17 11.67
N VAL A 39 -19.49 6.65 12.09
CA VAL A 39 -18.24 6.45 11.33
C VAL A 39 -17.90 4.97 11.25
N ALA A 40 -18.00 4.23 12.36
CA ALA A 40 -17.74 2.79 12.36
C ALA A 40 -18.73 2.04 11.44
N LYS A 41 -20.01 2.39 11.46
CA LYS A 41 -21.02 1.81 10.56
C LYS A 41 -20.72 2.13 9.09
N ALA A 42 -20.37 3.37 8.78
CA ALA A 42 -20.02 3.77 7.42
C ALA A 42 -18.80 3.00 6.90
N LYS A 43 -17.74 2.90 7.70
CA LYS A 43 -16.56 2.09 7.37
C LYS A 43 -16.91 0.62 7.17
N LYS A 44 -17.69 0.03 8.09
CA LYS A 44 -18.10 -1.37 7.99
C LYS A 44 -18.84 -1.62 6.68
N LYS A 45 -19.79 -0.76 6.33
CA LYS A 45 -20.52 -0.85 5.07
C LYS A 45 -19.61 -0.79 3.84
N GLU A 46 -18.65 0.13 3.83
CA GLU A 46 -17.69 0.26 2.73
C GLU A 46 -16.80 -0.99 2.58
N TYR A 47 -16.35 -1.57 3.70
CA TYR A 47 -15.62 -2.84 3.68
C TYR A 47 -16.50 -4.04 3.29
N GLU A 48 -17.75 -4.10 3.75
CA GLU A 48 -18.71 -5.14 3.33
C GLU A 48 -18.93 -5.10 1.82
N GLU A 49 -19.19 -3.91 1.24
CA GLU A 49 -19.33 -3.74 -0.21
C GLU A 49 -18.05 -4.12 -0.98
N LEU A 50 -16.87 -3.88 -0.41
CA LEU A 50 -15.59 -4.30 -0.99
C LEU A 50 -15.45 -5.83 -0.99
N TYR A 51 -15.74 -6.47 0.14
CA TYR A 51 -15.65 -7.93 0.25
C TYR A 51 -16.68 -8.64 -0.62
N GLU A 52 -17.92 -8.13 -0.70
CA GLU A 52 -18.94 -8.67 -1.61
C GLU A 52 -18.47 -8.65 -3.07
N LYS A 53 -17.80 -7.57 -3.51
CA LYS A 53 -17.21 -7.52 -4.85
C LYS A 53 -16.09 -8.53 -5.03
N MET A 54 -15.23 -8.70 -4.03
CA MET A 54 -14.13 -9.67 -4.06
C MET A 54 -14.62 -11.14 -4.04
N ASP A 55 -15.79 -11.41 -3.47
CA ASP A 55 -16.41 -12.75 -3.41
C ASP A 55 -17.04 -13.15 -4.76
N THR A 56 -16.96 -12.28 -5.77
CA THR A 56 -17.31 -12.62 -7.16
C THR A 56 -16.08 -13.16 -7.91
N MET A 57 -16.33 -14.04 -8.89
CA MET A 57 -15.27 -14.61 -9.74
C MET A 57 -14.47 -13.54 -10.50
N GLU A 58 -15.07 -12.38 -10.77
CA GLU A 58 -14.40 -11.21 -11.35
C GLU A 58 -13.52 -10.49 -10.32
N GLY A 59 -14.00 -10.31 -9.09
CA GLY A 59 -13.25 -9.71 -7.98
C GLY A 59 -12.02 -10.53 -7.56
N GLU A 60 -12.09 -11.86 -7.61
CA GLU A 60 -10.94 -12.74 -7.36
C GLU A 60 -9.82 -12.53 -8.40
N LYS A 61 -10.21 -12.37 -9.68
CA LYS A 61 -9.27 -12.10 -10.78
C LYS A 61 -8.61 -10.73 -10.63
N ASP A 62 -9.38 -9.72 -10.23
CA ASP A 62 -8.86 -8.37 -9.95
C ASP A 62 -7.88 -8.39 -8.77
N LEU A 63 -8.17 -9.15 -7.71
CA LEU A 63 -7.27 -9.33 -6.58
C LEU A 63 -5.93 -9.94 -7.02
N TYR A 64 -5.99 -10.99 -7.83
CA TYR A 64 -4.81 -11.65 -8.39
C TYR A 64 -3.98 -10.70 -9.27
N GLN A 65 -4.63 -9.89 -10.10
CA GLN A 65 -3.94 -8.87 -10.91
C GLN A 65 -3.28 -7.80 -10.04
N LEU A 66 -3.95 -7.35 -8.99
CA LEU A 66 -3.44 -6.33 -8.07
C LEU A 66 -2.21 -6.82 -7.31
N VAL A 67 -2.24 -8.07 -6.83
CA VAL A 67 -1.07 -8.73 -6.22
C VAL A 67 0.09 -8.89 -7.21
N ARG A 68 -0.19 -9.23 -8.47
CA ARG A 68 0.84 -9.33 -9.51
C ARG A 68 1.45 -7.97 -9.87
N GLN A 69 0.67 -6.90 -9.84
CA GLN A 69 1.16 -5.54 -10.09
C GLN A 69 2.03 -5.03 -8.94
N THR A 70 1.62 -5.26 -7.69
CA THR A 70 2.41 -4.85 -6.52
C THR A 70 3.73 -5.63 -6.44
N ASP A 71 3.71 -6.94 -6.73
CA ASP A 71 4.93 -7.76 -6.85
C ASP A 71 5.88 -7.24 -7.95
N ARG A 72 5.34 -6.85 -9.12
CA ARG A 72 6.14 -6.24 -10.19
C ARG A 72 6.68 -4.86 -9.83
N ALA A 73 5.89 -4.03 -9.16
CA ALA A 73 6.30 -2.68 -8.76
C ALA A 73 7.36 -2.69 -7.65
N GLY A 74 7.32 -3.71 -6.77
CA GLY A 74 8.32 -3.90 -5.72
C GLY A 74 9.61 -4.57 -6.22
N LYS A 75 9.60 -5.17 -7.42
CA LYS A 75 10.80 -5.67 -8.06
C LYS A 75 11.54 -4.48 -8.67
N ASP A 76 12.71 -4.16 -8.13
CA ASP A 76 13.68 -3.32 -8.80
C ASP A 76 14.26 -4.12 -9.97
N VAL A 77 13.52 -4.14 -11.08
CA VAL A 77 13.97 -4.76 -12.32
C VAL A 77 15.01 -3.81 -12.90
N MET A 78 16.22 -3.86 -12.34
CA MET A 78 17.40 -3.35 -13.03
C MET A 78 17.44 -4.07 -14.37
N GLN A 79 17.13 -3.33 -15.43
CA GLN A 79 17.29 -3.75 -16.82
C GLN A 79 18.65 -4.46 -16.90
N VAL A 80 18.66 -5.76 -17.21
CA VAL A 80 19.90 -6.54 -17.33
C VAL A 80 20.74 -5.83 -18.38
N ARG A 81 21.73 -5.03 -17.93
CA ARG A 81 22.74 -4.48 -18.84
C ARG A 81 23.61 -5.67 -19.20
N GLY A 82 23.44 -6.18 -20.41
CA GLY A 82 24.33 -7.20 -20.95
C GLY A 82 25.78 -6.75 -20.75
N ILE A 83 26.58 -7.60 -20.13
CA ILE A 83 28.02 -7.35 -19.97
C ILE A 83 28.61 -7.41 -21.37
N LYS A 84 29.29 -6.34 -21.77
CA LYS A 84 29.94 -6.26 -23.07
C LYS A 84 31.41 -6.61 -22.94
N ASP A 85 31.96 -7.26 -23.95
CA ASP A 85 33.40 -7.45 -24.09
C ASP A 85 34.11 -6.09 -24.39
N GLY A 86 35.44 -6.12 -24.47
CA GLY A 86 36.26 -4.95 -24.80
C GLY A 86 35.95 -4.34 -26.17
N ASP A 87 35.30 -5.11 -27.06
CA ASP A 87 34.91 -4.71 -28.41
C ASP A 87 33.43 -4.26 -28.50
N GLY A 88 32.71 -4.29 -27.38
CA GLY A 88 31.33 -3.80 -27.26
C GLY A 88 30.23 -4.82 -27.60
N ASN A 89 30.57 -6.10 -27.81
CA ASN A 89 29.62 -7.19 -28.05
C ASN A 89 29.07 -7.76 -26.75
N VAL A 90 27.78 -8.12 -26.72
CA VAL A 90 27.13 -8.68 -25.53
C VAL A 90 27.57 -10.12 -25.35
N LEU A 91 28.22 -10.42 -24.22
CA LEU A 91 28.70 -11.77 -23.91
C LEU A 91 27.53 -12.71 -23.58
N THR A 92 27.58 -13.91 -24.14
CA THR A 92 26.68 -15.01 -23.78
C THR A 92 27.23 -15.82 -22.60
N SER A 93 26.37 -16.61 -21.94
CA SER A 93 26.67 -17.36 -20.70
C SER A 93 27.94 -18.24 -20.79
N GLU A 94 28.16 -18.89 -21.94
CA GLU A 94 29.35 -19.73 -22.18
C GLU A 94 30.63 -18.87 -22.24
N GLU A 95 30.62 -17.83 -23.07
CA GLU A 95 31.77 -16.95 -23.33
C GLU A 95 32.20 -16.19 -22.08
N TYR A 96 31.24 -15.76 -21.26
CA TYR A 96 31.49 -15.12 -19.96
C TYR A 96 32.29 -16.01 -19.01
N SER A 97 32.01 -17.32 -19.02
CA SER A 97 32.66 -18.29 -18.15
C SER A 97 34.10 -18.54 -18.59
N GLU A 98 34.34 -18.68 -19.90
CA GLU A 98 35.67 -18.90 -20.47
C GLU A 98 36.60 -17.68 -20.29
N GLN A 99 36.08 -16.46 -20.46
CA GLN A 99 36.87 -15.24 -20.28
C GLN A 99 37.34 -15.04 -18.83
N LEU A 100 36.45 -15.28 -17.84
CA LEU A 100 36.81 -15.23 -16.42
C LEU A 100 37.84 -16.30 -16.04
N LEU A 101 37.75 -17.50 -16.64
CA LEU A 101 38.71 -18.57 -16.41
C LEU A 101 40.09 -18.22 -16.99
N ASN A 102 40.13 -17.61 -18.18
CA ASN A 102 41.38 -17.17 -18.80
C ASN A 102 42.04 -16.02 -18.03
N GLU A 103 41.27 -15.02 -17.58
CA GLU A 103 41.81 -13.94 -16.75
C GLU A 103 42.35 -14.42 -15.40
N LYS A 104 41.67 -15.38 -14.74
CA LYS A 104 42.16 -15.97 -13.50
C LYS A 104 43.47 -16.74 -13.72
N ASN A 105 43.53 -17.54 -14.78
CA ASN A 105 44.75 -18.29 -15.13
C ASN A 105 45.94 -17.37 -15.43
N GLU A 106 45.73 -16.23 -16.09
CA GLU A 106 46.81 -15.27 -16.35
C GLU A 106 47.30 -14.54 -15.10
N ARG A 107 46.39 -14.24 -14.16
CA ARG A 107 46.76 -13.64 -12.87
C ARG A 107 47.56 -14.62 -12.00
N GLU A 108 47.19 -15.90 -12.00
CA GLU A 108 47.90 -16.95 -11.25
C GLU A 108 49.29 -17.28 -11.83
N ARG A 109 49.49 -17.16 -13.15
CA ARG A 109 50.81 -17.31 -13.77
C ARG A 109 51.79 -16.14 -13.54
N LYS A 110 51.29 -15.00 -13.05
CA LYS A 110 52.08 -13.79 -12.78
C LYS A 110 52.48 -13.65 -11.30
N LEU A 111 52.17 -14.66 -10.47
CA LEU A 111 52.68 -14.84 -9.11
C LEU A 111 53.82 -15.86 -9.12
#